data_AF-A0A920AEV8-F1
#
_entry.id   AF-A0A920AEV8-F1
#
_cell.length_a   1.000
_cell.length_b   1.000
_cell.length_c   1.000
_cell.angle_alpha   90.00
_cell.angle_beta   90.00
_cell.angle_gamma   90.00
#
_symmetry.space_group_name_H-M   'P 1'
#
loop_
_entity.id
_entity.type
_entity.pdbx_description
1 polymer ?
#
loop_
_entity_poly.entity_id
_entity_poly.type
_entity_poly.pdbx_seq_one_letter_code
_entity_poly.pdbx_strand_id
1 'polypeptide(L)'
;MLSRTAEYLYWISRYMERAETTARLLDVGYRMSLFPNPSGYNNEWESVLSAAGAIEGYKNKYDTIEQKNVEDYLFFDESNPSSVYNCILNARNNALVVRTSFTPESWLAINKTYQEILNLKEQKFTKSDLPDLTEWTIEQVNLFRGSLSSLLRNDGYNFLFLGLFIERADNSARLLDVKYFVLLPKPQYVGGNIDNMQWSILLRSLSSFRAFRWAYDGNITATKIADFLVLNNNCPRSLSFCIQNIVKHLTNLTCSPEKVGRIYNNLKDLNTKIQEEKIETIVEYGLHQFVTQFIRKISSVDNEIHKEFFN
;
A
#
# COMPACT_ATOMS: atom_id res chain seq x y z
N MET A 1 -19.28 16.26 -12.93
CA MET A 1 -18.16 16.50 -11.99
C MET A 1 -17.02 17.12 -12.79
N LEU A 2 -16.37 18.18 -12.30
CA LEU A 2 -15.19 18.73 -12.99
C LEU A 2 -14.05 17.70 -12.92
N SER A 3 -13.33 17.46 -14.02
CA SER A 3 -12.23 16.46 -14.10
C SER A 3 -11.25 16.62 -12.92
N ARG A 4 -10.94 17.87 -12.58
CA ARG A 4 -10.07 18.25 -11.46
C ARG A 4 -10.57 17.83 -10.07
N THR A 5 -11.88 17.86 -9.83
CA THR A 5 -12.45 17.37 -8.56
C THR A 5 -12.27 15.86 -8.44
N ALA A 6 -12.43 15.13 -9.54
CA ALA A 6 -12.26 13.68 -9.57
C ALA A 6 -10.80 13.30 -9.32
N GLU A 7 -9.88 14.01 -9.96
CA GLU A 7 -8.44 13.86 -9.75
C GLU A 7 -8.05 14.06 -8.28
N TYR A 8 -8.53 15.14 -7.65
CA TYR A 8 -8.23 15.38 -6.24
C TYR A 8 -8.75 14.29 -5.32
N LEU A 9 -10.00 13.84 -5.48
CA LEU A 9 -10.57 12.76 -4.67
C LEU A 9 -9.82 11.43 -4.87
N TYR A 10 -9.44 11.14 -6.11
CA TYR A 10 -8.63 9.98 -6.45
C TYR A 10 -7.27 10.01 -5.74
N TRP A 11 -6.56 11.13 -5.80
CA TRP A 11 -5.24 11.25 -5.17
C TRP A 11 -5.27 11.29 -3.65
N ILE A 12 -6.30 11.87 -3.02
CA ILE A 12 -6.41 11.91 -1.55
C ILE A 12 -6.30 10.50 -0.96
N SER A 13 -7.07 9.56 -1.48
CA SER A 13 -7.06 8.18 -0.96
C SER A 13 -5.79 7.43 -1.31
N ARG A 14 -5.19 7.68 -2.48
CA ARG A 14 -3.86 7.16 -2.82
C ARG A 14 -2.80 7.61 -1.83
N TYR A 15 -2.74 8.90 -1.52
CA TYR A 15 -1.77 9.41 -0.55
C TYR A 15 -1.99 8.80 0.85
N MET A 16 -3.24 8.68 1.30
CA MET A 16 -3.51 8.08 2.61
C MET A 16 -3.15 6.58 2.66
N GLU A 17 -3.42 5.83 1.58
CA GLU A 17 -3.01 4.41 1.47
C GLU A 17 -1.48 4.25 1.38
N ARG A 18 -0.80 5.17 0.69
CA ARG A 18 0.67 5.21 0.61
C ARG A 18 1.30 5.50 1.97
N ALA A 19 0.80 6.50 2.70
CA ALA A 19 1.26 6.82 4.05
C ALA A 19 1.18 5.60 4.98
N GLU A 20 0.05 4.89 4.98
CA GLU A 20 -0.11 3.66 5.75
C GLU A 20 0.87 2.57 5.31
N THR A 21 1.06 2.39 4.01
CA THR A 21 1.97 1.37 3.46
C THR A 21 3.41 1.66 3.86
N THR A 22 3.87 2.90 3.72
CA THR A 22 5.22 3.33 4.12
C THR A 22 5.44 3.09 5.61
N ALA A 23 4.47 3.45 6.46
CA ALA A 23 4.53 3.17 7.90
C ALA A 23 4.62 1.66 8.21
N ARG A 24 3.82 0.83 7.53
CA ARG A 24 3.88 -0.64 7.70
C ARG A 24 5.22 -1.22 7.25
N LEU A 25 5.81 -0.71 6.16
CA LEU A 25 7.14 -1.12 5.70
C LEU A 25 8.25 -0.76 6.71
N LEU A 26 8.16 0.44 7.30
CA LEU A 26 9.05 0.86 8.39
C LEU A 26 8.92 -0.04 9.62
N ASP A 27 7.70 -0.38 10.05
CA ASP A 27 7.46 -1.31 11.16
C ASP A 27 8.03 -2.72 10.87
N VAL A 28 7.89 -3.22 9.64
CA VAL A 28 8.52 -4.49 9.21
C VAL A 28 10.04 -4.40 9.32
N GLY A 29 10.65 -3.38 8.70
CA GLY A 29 12.10 -3.17 8.73
C GLY A 29 12.65 -3.07 10.15
N TYR A 30 11.96 -2.30 11.00
CA TYR A 30 12.31 -2.15 12.40
C TYR A 30 12.24 -3.48 13.15
N ARG A 31 11.11 -4.20 13.07
CA ARG A 31 10.96 -5.51 13.73
C ARG A 31 11.99 -6.51 13.24
N MET A 32 12.32 -6.50 11.96
CA MET A 32 13.36 -7.34 11.39
C MET A 32 14.74 -7.03 11.96
N SER A 33 15.07 -5.74 12.09
CA SER A 33 16.36 -5.29 12.62
C SER A 33 16.63 -5.68 14.08
N LEU A 34 15.58 -6.02 14.84
CA LEU A 34 15.69 -6.52 16.21
C LEU A 34 16.15 -7.99 16.28
N PHE A 35 16.08 -8.74 15.17
CA PHE A 35 16.51 -10.14 15.16
C PHE A 35 18.02 -10.27 14.89
N PRO A 36 18.71 -11.20 15.56
CA PRO A 36 20.12 -11.45 15.30
C PRO A 36 20.29 -12.01 13.88
N ASN A 37 20.96 -11.27 13.00
CA ASN A 37 21.24 -11.74 11.65
C ASN A 37 22.74 -12.09 11.51
N PRO A 38 23.11 -13.37 11.28
CA PRO A 38 24.51 -13.79 11.18
C PRO A 38 25.22 -13.30 9.90
N SER A 39 24.51 -12.66 8.95
CA SER A 39 25.04 -12.25 7.64
C SER A 39 25.24 -10.73 7.47
N GLY A 40 25.00 -9.92 8.50
CA GLY A 40 25.21 -8.45 8.47
C GLY A 40 23.96 -7.62 8.20
N TYR A 41 23.94 -6.42 8.77
CA TYR A 41 22.76 -5.58 9.04
C TYR A 41 22.23 -4.73 7.86
N ASN A 42 22.78 -4.85 6.64
CA ASN A 42 22.52 -3.86 5.58
C ASN A 42 21.36 -4.19 4.61
N ASN A 43 20.98 -5.46 4.44
CA ASN A 43 20.00 -5.82 3.39
C ASN A 43 18.54 -5.44 3.73
N GLU A 44 18.19 -5.29 5.01
CA GLU A 44 16.80 -5.09 5.43
C GLU A 44 16.28 -3.70 5.04
N TRP A 45 17.06 -2.65 5.32
CA TRP A 45 16.67 -1.27 5.01
C TRP A 45 16.74 -0.95 3.51
N GLU A 46 17.68 -1.54 2.78
CA GLU A 46 17.72 -1.45 1.31
C GLU A 46 16.45 -2.03 0.69
N SER A 47 15.96 -3.13 1.27
CA SER A 47 14.76 -3.77 0.79
C SER A 47 13.49 -3.00 1.13
N VAL A 48 13.43 -2.39 2.33
CA VAL A 48 12.35 -1.46 2.71
C VAL A 48 12.28 -0.28 1.73
N LEU A 49 13.42 0.31 1.37
CA LEU A 49 13.50 1.37 0.37
C LEU A 49 13.06 0.89 -1.03
N SER A 50 13.46 -0.31 -1.42
CA SER A 50 13.07 -0.91 -2.70
C SER A 50 11.57 -1.18 -2.76
N ALA A 51 10.99 -1.70 -1.67
CA ALA A 51 9.56 -1.91 -1.48
C ALA A 51 8.75 -0.63 -1.65
N ALA A 52 9.22 0.44 -1.03
CA ALA A 52 8.59 1.75 -1.05
C ALA A 52 8.77 2.45 -2.42
N GLY A 53 9.54 1.87 -3.35
CA GLY A 53 9.91 2.50 -4.61
C GLY A 53 10.79 3.75 -4.42
N ALA A 54 11.51 3.82 -3.30
CA ALA A 54 12.20 5.03 -2.83
C ALA A 54 13.74 4.91 -2.91
N ILE A 55 14.27 3.76 -3.32
CA ILE A 55 15.71 3.45 -3.31
C ILE A 55 16.54 4.39 -4.18
N GLU A 56 16.08 4.73 -5.39
CA GLU A 56 16.81 5.63 -6.29
C GLU A 56 16.88 7.05 -5.73
N GLY A 57 15.74 7.58 -5.25
CA GLY A 57 15.69 8.90 -4.62
C GLY A 57 16.56 8.98 -3.36
N TYR A 58 16.58 7.90 -2.57
CA TYR A 58 17.45 7.81 -1.39
C TYR A 58 18.93 7.85 -1.76
N LYS A 59 19.36 7.01 -2.73
CA LYS A 59 20.75 6.92 -3.19
C LYS A 59 21.25 8.22 -3.84
N ASN A 60 20.36 9.07 -4.35
CA ASN A 60 20.71 10.41 -4.83
C ASN A 60 21.02 11.40 -3.69
N LYS A 61 20.54 11.13 -2.46
CA LYS A 61 20.70 12.02 -1.30
C LYS A 61 21.72 11.50 -0.28
N TYR A 62 21.83 10.19 -0.11
CA TYR A 62 22.68 9.54 0.88
C TYR A 62 23.62 8.52 0.22
N ASP A 63 24.89 8.53 0.64
CA ASP A 63 25.92 7.61 0.12
C ASP A 63 25.80 6.19 0.71
N THR A 64 25.30 6.08 1.94
CA THR A 64 25.19 4.82 2.69
C THR A 64 23.77 4.59 3.17
N ILE A 65 23.36 3.31 3.21
CA ILE A 65 22.05 2.91 3.74
C ILE A 65 22.18 2.73 5.24
N GLU A 66 21.82 3.78 5.97
CA GLU A 66 21.79 3.78 7.43
C GLU A 66 20.34 3.86 7.91
N GLN A 67 19.97 2.98 8.85
CA GLN A 67 18.63 2.91 9.43
C GLN A 67 18.04 4.30 9.74
N LYS A 68 18.77 5.15 10.46
CA LYS A 68 18.28 6.47 10.89
C LYS A 68 17.91 7.35 9.70
N ASN A 69 18.73 7.32 8.65
CA ASN A 69 18.51 8.10 7.44
C ASN A 69 17.32 7.52 6.64
N VAL A 70 17.15 6.20 6.62
CA VAL A 70 15.99 5.55 5.97
C VAL A 70 14.68 5.88 6.69
N GLU A 71 14.68 5.80 8.01
CA GLU A 71 13.54 6.17 8.86
C GLU A 71 13.10 7.62 8.61
N ASP A 72 14.04 8.58 8.66
CA ASP A 72 13.76 9.99 8.38
C ASP A 72 13.31 10.21 6.92
N TYR A 73 14.01 9.61 5.95
CA TYR A 73 13.72 9.74 4.52
C TYR A 73 12.32 9.25 4.14
N LEU A 74 11.86 8.15 4.74
CA LEU A 74 10.55 7.59 4.47
C LEU A 74 9.44 8.24 5.31
N PHE A 75 9.75 8.83 6.46
CA PHE A 75 8.73 9.40 7.34
C PHE A 75 8.56 10.91 7.18
N PHE A 76 9.62 11.70 7.34
CA PHE A 76 9.53 13.17 7.46
C PHE A 76 10.13 13.96 6.30
N ASP A 77 11.05 13.35 5.55
CA ASP A 77 11.83 14.06 4.55
C ASP A 77 10.95 14.62 3.42
N GLU A 78 10.99 15.93 3.27
CA GLU A 78 10.22 16.66 2.26
C GLU A 78 10.73 16.44 0.84
N SER A 79 11.99 16.02 0.69
CA SER A 79 12.56 15.71 -0.63
C SER A 79 12.03 14.40 -1.21
N ASN A 80 11.47 13.52 -0.38
CA ASN A 80 10.81 12.30 -0.81
C ASN A 80 9.29 12.53 -0.99
N PRO A 81 8.75 12.58 -2.22
CA PRO A 81 7.33 12.82 -2.45
C PRO A 81 6.41 11.74 -1.85
N SER A 82 6.96 10.57 -1.57
CA SER A 82 6.26 9.41 -0.99
C SER A 82 6.49 9.27 0.52
N SER A 83 7.15 10.22 1.18
CA SER A 83 7.26 10.21 2.64
C SER A 83 5.88 10.30 3.29
N VAL A 84 5.73 9.75 4.50
CA VAL A 84 4.48 9.81 5.26
C VAL A 84 4.01 11.26 5.40
N TYR A 85 4.94 12.18 5.71
CA TYR A 85 4.71 13.61 5.77
C TYR A 85 4.15 14.18 4.46
N ASN A 86 4.84 13.98 3.34
CA ASN A 86 4.39 14.52 2.05
C ASN A 86 3.06 13.92 1.60
N CYS A 87 2.81 12.65 1.86
CA CYS A 87 1.53 12.02 1.58
C CYS A 87 0.39 12.70 2.34
N ILE A 88 0.54 12.90 3.66
CA ILE A 88 -0.47 13.56 4.50
C ILE A 88 -0.67 15.02 4.08
N LEU A 89 0.43 15.76 3.81
CA LEU A 89 0.39 17.13 3.31
C LEU A 89 -0.41 17.23 2.00
N ASN A 90 -0.09 16.38 1.01
CA ASN A 90 -0.75 16.38 -0.29
C ASN A 90 -2.22 15.95 -0.19
N ALA A 91 -2.53 14.93 0.62
CA ALA A 91 -3.91 14.53 0.90
C ALA A 91 -4.72 15.69 1.48
N ARG A 92 -4.16 16.40 2.47
CA ARG A 92 -4.80 17.56 3.11
C ARG A 92 -5.00 18.72 2.14
N ASN A 93 -4.00 19.03 1.33
CA ASN A 93 -4.08 20.13 0.35
C ASN A 93 -5.13 19.83 -0.72
N ASN A 94 -5.18 18.60 -1.23
CA ASN A 94 -6.23 18.19 -2.17
C ASN A 94 -7.61 18.28 -1.52
N ALA A 95 -7.76 17.78 -0.29
CA ALA A 95 -9.03 17.83 0.44
C ALA A 95 -9.51 19.27 0.70
N LEU A 96 -8.59 20.23 0.86
CA LEU A 96 -8.94 21.65 1.01
C LEU A 96 -9.59 22.18 -0.27
N VAL A 97 -9.06 21.83 -1.44
CA VAL A 97 -9.60 22.27 -2.74
C VAL A 97 -10.98 21.67 -3.00
N VAL A 98 -11.20 20.41 -2.61
CA VAL A 98 -12.50 19.72 -2.79
C VAL A 98 -13.31 19.63 -1.48
N ARG A 99 -13.20 20.64 -0.61
CA ARG A 99 -13.81 20.65 0.73
C ARG A 99 -15.30 20.34 0.75
N THR A 100 -16.02 20.74 -0.30
CA THR A 100 -17.47 20.53 -0.47
C THR A 100 -17.84 19.08 -0.79
N SER A 101 -16.88 18.24 -1.18
CA SER A 101 -17.07 16.81 -1.45
C SER A 101 -16.95 15.94 -0.19
N PHE A 102 -16.56 16.52 0.95
CA PHE A 102 -16.40 15.83 2.22
C PHE A 102 -17.43 16.28 3.26
N THR A 103 -17.81 15.36 4.15
CA THR A 103 -18.50 15.73 5.38
C THR A 103 -17.55 16.49 6.32
N PRO A 104 -18.07 17.24 7.31
CA PRO A 104 -17.25 17.87 8.33
C PRO A 104 -16.30 16.90 9.04
N GLU A 105 -16.75 15.66 9.30
CA GLU A 105 -15.98 14.63 10.00
C GLU A 105 -14.78 14.16 9.18
N SER A 106 -14.97 13.89 7.88
CA SER A 106 -13.86 13.49 7.00
C SER A 106 -12.83 14.60 6.80
N TRP A 107 -13.29 15.84 6.69
CA TRP A 107 -12.40 16.99 6.68
C TRP A 107 -11.60 17.10 7.98
N LEU A 108 -12.28 16.96 9.13
CA LEU A 108 -11.66 17.06 10.43
C LEU A 108 -10.59 15.97 10.63
N ALA A 109 -10.86 14.73 10.19
CA ALA A 109 -9.90 13.63 10.25
C ALA A 109 -8.60 14.00 9.54
N ILE A 110 -8.63 14.36 8.26
CA ILE A 110 -7.41 14.71 7.51
C ILE A 110 -6.73 15.95 8.11
N ASN A 111 -7.49 16.98 8.46
CA ASN A 111 -6.89 18.22 8.93
C ASN A 111 -6.23 18.05 10.31
N LYS A 112 -6.81 17.25 11.22
CA LYS A 112 -6.18 16.92 12.51
C LYS A 112 -4.91 16.10 12.31
N THR A 113 -4.95 15.07 11.47
CA THR A 113 -3.78 14.26 11.12
C THR A 113 -2.62 15.14 10.63
N TYR A 114 -2.92 16.13 9.78
CA TYR A 114 -1.91 17.07 9.30
C TYR A 114 -1.32 17.97 10.41
N GLN A 115 -2.14 18.47 11.33
CA GLN A 115 -1.63 19.26 12.45
C GLN A 115 -0.77 18.42 13.41
N GLU A 116 -1.18 17.18 13.66
CA GLU A 116 -0.43 16.26 14.51
C GLU A 116 0.94 15.92 13.91
N ILE A 117 1.03 15.63 12.61
CA ILE A 117 2.35 15.33 12.01
C ILE A 117 3.30 16.53 11.97
N LEU A 118 2.79 17.76 11.89
CA LEU A 118 3.63 18.95 12.02
C LEU A 118 4.25 19.02 13.42
N ASN A 119 3.42 18.85 14.46
CA ASN A 119 3.90 18.83 15.85
C ASN A 119 4.90 17.71 16.07
N LEU A 120 4.63 16.53 15.50
CA LEU A 120 5.57 15.43 15.55
C LEU A 120 6.90 15.88 14.93
N LYS A 121 6.92 16.32 13.68
CA LYS A 121 8.15 16.73 12.98
C LYS A 121 9.00 17.78 13.72
N GLU A 122 8.37 18.71 14.43
CA GLU A 122 9.06 19.73 15.23
C GLU A 122 9.75 19.15 16.48
N GLN A 123 9.20 18.07 17.04
CA GLN A 123 9.81 17.34 18.14
C GLN A 123 10.93 16.45 17.58
N LYS A 124 12.20 16.76 17.90
CA LYS A 124 13.36 16.00 17.41
C LYS A 124 13.32 14.54 17.92
N PHE A 125 12.76 13.64 17.12
CA PHE A 125 12.59 12.23 17.47
C PHE A 125 13.88 11.45 17.60
N THR A 126 13.79 10.37 18.37
CA THR A 126 14.82 9.34 18.52
C THR A 126 14.37 8.02 17.90
N LYS A 127 15.30 7.07 17.73
CA LYS A 127 15.00 5.75 17.15
C LYS A 127 13.94 4.95 17.91
N SER A 128 13.73 5.18 19.22
CA SER A 128 12.73 4.44 20.00
C SER A 128 11.29 4.75 19.59
N ASP A 129 11.09 5.83 18.86
CA ASP A 129 9.77 6.41 18.63
C ASP A 129 9.14 5.90 17.32
N LEU A 130 9.89 5.13 16.51
CA LEU A 130 9.40 4.64 15.21
C LEU A 130 8.15 3.76 15.32
N PRO A 131 8.05 2.76 16.24
CA PRO A 131 6.83 2.00 16.43
C PRO A 131 5.63 2.90 16.69
N ASP A 132 5.77 3.88 17.58
CA ASP A 132 4.70 4.84 17.93
C ASP A 132 4.30 5.69 16.73
N LEU A 133 5.27 6.16 15.92
CA LEU A 133 5.01 6.90 14.69
C LEU A 133 4.26 6.07 13.64
N THR A 134 4.64 4.80 13.48
CA THR A 134 3.98 3.91 12.52
C THR A 134 2.57 3.53 12.97
N GLU A 135 2.37 3.27 14.28
CA GLU A 135 1.06 3.02 14.87
C GLU A 135 0.16 4.24 14.74
N TRP A 136 0.65 5.42 15.12
CA TRP A 136 -0.05 6.70 14.93
C TRP A 136 -0.48 6.87 13.46
N THR A 137 0.41 6.62 12.49
CA THR A 137 0.07 6.73 11.06
C THR A 137 -1.09 5.81 10.69
N ILE A 138 -1.06 4.56 11.14
CA ILE A 138 -2.12 3.57 10.88
C ILE A 138 -3.44 4.02 11.51
N GLU A 139 -3.42 4.51 12.75
CA GLU A 139 -4.61 5.03 13.45
C GLU A 139 -5.25 6.19 12.68
N GLN A 140 -4.45 7.16 12.24
CA GLN A 140 -4.94 8.34 11.51
C GLN A 140 -5.53 7.96 10.15
N VAL A 141 -4.89 7.05 9.43
CA VAL A 141 -5.42 6.55 8.15
C VAL A 141 -6.72 5.77 8.37
N ASN A 142 -6.82 4.95 9.43
CA ASN A 142 -8.06 4.25 9.77
C ASN A 142 -9.19 5.21 10.18
N LEU A 143 -8.87 6.25 10.97
CA LEU A 143 -9.82 7.30 11.33
C LEU A 143 -10.36 8.00 10.09
N PHE A 144 -9.48 8.38 9.16
CA PHE A 144 -9.88 8.94 7.88
C PHE A 144 -10.78 7.98 7.11
N ARG A 145 -10.37 6.72 6.91
CA ARG A 145 -11.19 5.73 6.18
C ARG A 145 -12.56 5.53 6.82
N GLY A 146 -12.64 5.43 8.15
CA GLY A 146 -13.89 5.27 8.89
C GLY A 146 -14.83 6.47 8.71
N SER A 147 -14.27 7.68 8.68
CA SER A 147 -15.04 8.92 8.46
C SER A 147 -15.75 8.98 7.10
N LEU A 148 -15.24 8.26 6.09
CA LEU A 148 -15.81 8.26 4.73
C LEU A 148 -17.13 7.49 4.62
N SER A 149 -17.50 6.73 5.66
CA SER A 149 -18.68 5.86 5.66
C SER A 149 -19.99 6.60 5.36
N SER A 150 -20.10 7.87 5.76
CA SER A 150 -21.28 8.74 5.59
C SER A 150 -21.36 9.48 4.24
N LEU A 151 -20.35 9.39 3.38
CA LEU A 151 -20.35 10.08 2.09
C LEU A 151 -21.44 9.55 1.15
N LEU A 152 -22.06 10.43 0.36
CA LEU A 152 -23.00 10.02 -0.68
C LEU A 152 -22.31 9.12 -1.71
N ARG A 153 -22.94 8.00 -2.10
CA ARG A 153 -22.41 7.03 -3.08
C ARG A 153 -22.56 7.54 -4.52
N ASN A 154 -21.83 8.59 -4.85
CA ASN A 154 -21.77 9.21 -6.17
C ASN A 154 -20.43 8.94 -6.87
N ASP A 155 -20.22 9.54 -8.05
CA ASP A 155 -18.95 9.40 -8.78
C ASP A 155 -17.73 9.85 -7.95
N GLY A 156 -17.85 10.89 -7.13
CA GLY A 156 -16.76 11.34 -6.26
C GLY A 156 -16.35 10.29 -5.22
N TYR A 157 -17.33 9.62 -4.61
CA TYR A 157 -17.08 8.45 -3.76
C TYR A 157 -16.38 7.34 -4.53
N ASN A 158 -16.84 7.03 -5.75
CA ASN A 158 -16.22 5.99 -6.57
C ASN A 158 -14.78 6.34 -6.98
N PHE A 159 -14.47 7.60 -7.35
CA PHE A 159 -13.09 8.02 -7.60
C PHE A 159 -12.19 7.91 -6.37
N LEU A 160 -12.71 8.28 -5.20
CA LEU A 160 -11.96 8.15 -3.95
C LEU A 160 -11.62 6.68 -3.68
N PHE A 161 -12.58 5.76 -3.77
CA PHE A 161 -12.29 4.35 -3.53
C PHE A 161 -11.52 3.68 -4.68
N LEU A 162 -11.66 4.15 -5.91
CA LEU A 162 -10.83 3.70 -7.04
C LEU A 162 -9.35 4.00 -6.78
N GLY A 163 -9.03 5.22 -6.32
CA GLY A 163 -7.66 5.57 -5.91
C GLY A 163 -7.14 4.70 -4.78
N LEU A 164 -7.98 4.48 -3.75
CA LEU A 164 -7.64 3.63 -2.60
C LEU A 164 -7.24 2.23 -3.05
N PHE A 165 -8.06 1.57 -3.87
CA PHE A 165 -7.81 0.19 -4.28
C PHE A 165 -6.71 0.05 -5.33
N ILE A 166 -6.50 1.04 -6.21
CA ILE A 166 -5.33 1.07 -7.11
C ILE A 166 -4.04 1.11 -6.30
N GLU A 167 -3.94 2.06 -5.36
CA GLU A 167 -2.76 2.19 -4.51
C GLU A 167 -2.54 0.95 -3.64
N ARG A 168 -3.62 0.41 -3.05
CA ARG A 168 -3.55 -0.80 -2.24
C ARG A 168 -3.10 -2.02 -3.04
N ALA A 169 -3.61 -2.19 -4.26
CA ALA A 169 -3.22 -3.29 -5.13
C ALA A 169 -1.72 -3.25 -5.44
N ASP A 170 -1.20 -2.08 -5.84
CA ASP A 170 0.22 -1.87 -6.11
C ASP A 170 1.08 -2.12 -4.86
N ASN A 171 0.69 -1.54 -3.73
CA ASN A 171 1.44 -1.65 -2.48
C ASN A 171 1.42 -3.06 -1.88
N SER A 172 0.29 -3.77 -1.93
CA SER A 172 0.22 -5.18 -1.54
C SER A 172 1.10 -6.06 -2.41
N ALA A 173 1.15 -5.78 -3.72
CA ALA A 173 2.02 -6.48 -4.65
C ALA A 173 3.49 -6.22 -4.31
N ARG A 174 3.90 -4.95 -4.13
CA ARG A 174 5.26 -4.60 -3.72
C ARG A 174 5.66 -5.24 -2.39
N LEU A 175 4.79 -5.24 -1.39
CA LEU A 175 5.08 -5.87 -0.09
C LEU A 175 5.25 -7.39 -0.21
N LEU A 176 4.50 -8.06 -1.09
CA LEU A 176 4.76 -9.46 -1.42
C LEU A 176 6.11 -9.65 -2.10
N ASP A 177 6.52 -8.70 -2.95
CA ASP A 177 7.78 -8.73 -3.68
C ASP A 177 9.01 -8.56 -2.79
N VAL A 178 8.90 -7.74 -1.73
CA VAL A 178 9.93 -7.55 -0.68
C VAL A 178 10.44 -8.88 -0.17
N LYS A 179 9.56 -9.86 0.03
CA LYS A 179 9.95 -11.20 0.48
C LYS A 179 11.04 -11.81 -0.40
N TYR A 180 10.96 -11.63 -1.70
CA TYR A 180 11.90 -12.20 -2.65
C TYR A 180 13.33 -11.66 -2.45
N PHE A 181 13.46 -10.38 -2.07
CA PHE A 181 14.74 -9.69 -1.92
C PHE A 181 15.30 -9.71 -0.48
N VAL A 182 14.46 -9.77 0.56
CA VAL A 182 14.93 -9.74 1.98
C VAL A 182 14.98 -11.12 2.63
N LEU A 183 14.09 -12.03 2.23
CA LEU A 183 13.70 -13.18 3.07
C LEU A 183 14.00 -14.55 2.44
N LEU A 184 14.71 -14.61 1.32
CA LEU A 184 15.27 -15.86 0.80
C LEU A 184 16.74 -15.97 1.20
N PRO A 185 17.07 -16.36 2.45
CA PRO A 185 18.41 -16.84 2.72
C PRO A 185 18.51 -18.16 1.99
N LYS A 186 18.98 -18.23 0.74
CA LYS A 186 19.18 -19.48 -0.04
C LYS A 186 17.93 -20.40 -0.23
N PRO A 187 17.83 -21.17 -1.33
CA PRO A 187 16.71 -22.12 -1.54
C PRO A 187 16.49 -23.11 -0.38
N GLN A 188 17.53 -23.39 0.40
CA GLN A 188 17.54 -24.35 1.51
C GLN A 188 16.73 -23.92 2.76
N TYR A 189 16.32 -22.66 2.90
CA TYR A 189 15.55 -22.18 4.06
C TYR A 189 14.07 -21.91 3.75
N VAL A 190 13.63 -22.11 2.51
CA VAL A 190 12.24 -21.97 2.10
C VAL A 190 11.37 -22.97 2.89
N GLY A 191 10.35 -22.47 3.60
CA GLY A 191 9.50 -23.29 4.46
C GLY A 191 10.08 -23.63 5.85
N GLY A 192 11.24 -23.07 6.22
CA GLY A 192 11.83 -23.21 7.55
C GLY A 192 11.23 -22.28 8.61
N ASN A 193 11.63 -22.44 9.87
CA ASN A 193 11.12 -21.65 11.00
C ASN A 193 11.37 -20.13 10.84
N ILE A 194 12.49 -19.73 10.25
CA ILE A 194 12.82 -18.32 9.99
C ILE A 194 11.87 -17.73 8.92
N ASP A 195 11.60 -18.47 7.84
CA ASP A 195 10.68 -18.06 6.77
C ASP A 195 9.24 -17.89 7.32
N ASN A 196 8.77 -18.85 8.12
CA ASN A 196 7.46 -18.78 8.78
C ASN A 196 7.35 -17.58 9.74
N MET A 197 8.43 -17.28 10.47
CA MET A 197 8.49 -16.13 11.35
C MET A 197 8.43 -14.81 10.58
N GLN A 198 9.18 -14.68 9.50
CA GLN A 198 9.19 -13.47 8.66
C GLN A 198 7.84 -13.24 7.98
N TRP A 199 7.20 -14.29 7.46
CA TRP A 199 5.81 -14.20 7.00
C TRP A 199 4.84 -13.75 8.09
N SER A 200 5.05 -14.21 9.32
CA SER A 200 4.22 -13.80 10.44
C SER A 200 4.41 -12.32 10.81
N ILE A 201 5.60 -11.75 10.59
CA ILE A 201 5.86 -10.30 10.73
C ILE A 201 5.11 -9.55 9.62
N LEU A 202 5.24 -9.99 8.37
CA LEU A 202 4.55 -9.38 7.23
C LEU A 202 3.02 -9.40 7.41
N LEU A 203 2.45 -10.54 7.79
CA LEU A 203 1.01 -10.66 8.05
C LEU A 203 0.53 -9.77 9.21
N ARG A 204 1.34 -9.61 10.27
CA ARG A 204 1.00 -8.69 11.38
C ARG A 204 1.09 -7.24 10.94
N SER A 205 2.11 -6.89 10.15
CA SER A 205 2.26 -5.54 9.58
C SER A 205 1.11 -5.19 8.65
N LEU A 206 0.44 -6.17 8.01
CA LEU A 206 -0.77 -5.97 7.20
C LEU A 206 -2.07 -6.04 7.99
N SER A 207 -2.01 -6.16 9.33
CA SER A 207 -3.16 -6.45 10.20
C SER A 207 -3.97 -7.69 9.75
N SER A 208 -3.32 -8.61 9.02
CA SER A 208 -3.94 -9.73 8.31
C SER A 208 -3.65 -11.09 8.96
N PHE A 209 -2.78 -11.13 9.98
CA PHE A 209 -2.38 -12.37 10.67
C PHE A 209 -3.55 -13.15 11.27
N ARG A 210 -4.48 -12.47 11.95
CA ARG A 210 -5.65 -13.14 12.55
C ARG A 210 -6.58 -13.70 11.46
N ALA A 211 -6.84 -12.92 10.42
CA ALA A 211 -7.67 -13.34 9.28
C ALA A 211 -7.06 -14.55 8.56
N PHE A 212 -5.73 -14.56 8.35
CA PHE A 212 -5.03 -15.70 7.80
C PHE A 212 -5.24 -16.97 8.63
N ARG A 213 -5.06 -16.89 9.96
CA ARG A 213 -5.22 -18.08 10.82
C ARG A 213 -6.63 -18.64 10.79
N TRP A 214 -7.66 -17.80 10.64
CA TRP A 214 -9.04 -18.24 10.48
C TRP A 214 -9.31 -18.90 9.12
N ALA A 215 -8.73 -18.36 8.05
CA ALA A 215 -8.98 -18.88 6.69
C ALA A 215 -8.16 -20.16 6.36
N TYR A 216 -7.02 -20.38 7.03
CA TYR A 216 -6.07 -21.47 6.70
C TYR A 216 -5.71 -22.37 7.89
N ASP A 217 -6.58 -22.43 8.91
CA ASP A 217 -6.47 -23.28 10.12
C ASP A 217 -5.15 -23.13 10.89
N GLY A 218 -4.58 -21.91 10.86
CA GLY A 218 -3.36 -21.59 11.59
C GLY A 218 -2.07 -22.25 11.06
N ASN A 219 -2.13 -23.01 9.97
CA ASN A 219 -0.97 -23.62 9.33
C ASN A 219 -0.23 -22.59 8.46
N ILE A 220 0.86 -22.04 8.98
CA ILE A 220 1.67 -21.01 8.32
C ILE A 220 2.63 -21.70 7.34
N THR A 221 2.34 -21.58 6.05
CA THR A 221 3.27 -21.97 4.97
C THR A 221 3.35 -20.85 3.93
N ALA A 222 4.48 -20.75 3.24
CA ALA A 222 4.67 -19.71 2.23
C ALA A 222 3.59 -19.75 1.13
N THR A 223 3.25 -20.94 0.64
CA THR A 223 2.22 -21.13 -0.38
C THR A 223 0.85 -20.66 0.10
N LYS A 224 0.45 -21.00 1.34
CA LYS A 224 -0.85 -20.57 1.89
C LYS A 224 -0.94 -19.06 2.07
N ILE A 225 0.17 -18.42 2.43
CA ILE A 225 0.20 -16.97 2.64
C ILE A 225 0.19 -16.23 1.31
N ALA A 226 0.92 -16.74 0.31
CA ALA A 226 0.84 -16.26 -1.05
C ALA A 226 -0.59 -16.41 -1.61
N ASP A 227 -1.23 -17.56 -1.43
CA ASP A 227 -2.64 -17.77 -1.78
C ASP A 227 -3.56 -16.74 -1.09
N PHE A 228 -3.38 -16.55 0.22
CA PHE A 228 -4.17 -15.61 1.00
C PHE A 228 -4.03 -14.15 0.57
N LEU A 229 -2.82 -13.73 0.19
CA LEU A 229 -2.52 -12.35 -0.21
C LEU A 229 -2.65 -12.12 -1.72
N VAL A 230 -2.75 -13.16 -2.54
CA VAL A 230 -2.91 -13.04 -3.99
C VAL A 230 -4.35 -13.35 -4.41
N LEU A 231 -4.86 -14.52 -4.07
CA LEU A 231 -6.09 -15.08 -4.66
C LEU A 231 -7.32 -14.97 -3.75
N ASN A 232 -7.15 -14.83 -2.44
CA ASN A 232 -8.28 -14.87 -1.51
C ASN A 232 -9.23 -13.66 -1.65
N ASN A 233 -10.46 -13.91 -2.10
CA ASN A 233 -11.49 -12.90 -2.34
C ASN A 233 -12.10 -12.26 -1.07
N ASN A 234 -11.70 -12.68 0.12
CA ASN A 234 -12.22 -12.14 1.38
C ASN A 234 -11.17 -11.34 2.16
N CYS A 235 -9.92 -11.34 1.72
CA CYS A 235 -8.84 -10.58 2.33
C CYS A 235 -8.78 -9.17 1.74
N PRO A 236 -9.02 -8.08 2.50
CA PRO A 236 -9.06 -6.73 1.96
C PRO A 236 -7.76 -6.21 1.33
N ARG A 237 -6.66 -6.90 1.62
CA ARG A 237 -5.31 -6.62 1.14
C ARG A 237 -4.89 -7.56 0.00
N SER A 238 -5.69 -8.57 -0.34
CA SER A 238 -5.31 -9.47 -1.43
C SER A 238 -5.40 -8.78 -2.78
N LEU A 239 -4.57 -9.22 -3.72
CA LEU A 239 -4.57 -8.71 -5.08
C LEU A 239 -5.93 -8.91 -5.75
N SER A 240 -6.51 -10.12 -5.60
CA SER A 240 -7.83 -10.46 -6.13
C SER A 240 -8.94 -9.55 -5.58
N PHE A 241 -8.99 -9.33 -4.26
CA PHE A 241 -9.99 -8.45 -3.64
C PHE A 241 -9.84 -7.01 -4.12
N CYS A 242 -8.61 -6.51 -4.24
CA CYS A 242 -8.38 -5.15 -4.71
C CYS A 242 -8.86 -5.00 -6.16
N ILE A 243 -8.56 -5.95 -7.05
CA ILE A 243 -9.04 -5.95 -8.44
C ILE A 243 -10.57 -5.95 -8.50
N GLN A 244 -11.24 -6.80 -7.73
CA GLN A 244 -12.71 -6.82 -7.69
C GLN A 244 -13.31 -5.48 -7.28
N ASN A 245 -12.68 -4.78 -6.31
CA ASN A 245 -13.14 -3.47 -5.88
C ASN A 245 -12.78 -2.36 -6.87
N ILE A 246 -11.65 -2.44 -7.56
CA ILE A 246 -11.32 -1.55 -8.69
C ILE A 246 -12.42 -1.67 -9.75
N VAL A 247 -12.75 -2.89 -10.18
CA VAL A 247 -13.83 -3.15 -11.14
C VAL A 247 -15.14 -2.56 -10.64
N LYS A 248 -15.54 -2.86 -9.41
CA LYS A 248 -16.79 -2.37 -8.80
C LYS A 248 -16.90 -0.85 -8.82
N HIS A 249 -15.86 -0.15 -8.35
CA HIS A 249 -15.89 1.31 -8.29
C HIS A 249 -15.81 1.95 -9.67
N LEU A 250 -15.05 1.35 -10.59
CA LEU A 250 -14.98 1.77 -11.99
C LEU A 250 -16.35 1.63 -12.69
N THR A 251 -17.03 0.49 -12.55
CA THR A 251 -18.33 0.26 -13.19
C THR A 251 -19.47 1.08 -12.60
N ASN A 252 -19.31 1.57 -11.36
CA ASN A 252 -20.29 2.45 -10.72
C ASN A 252 -20.15 3.93 -11.12
N LEU A 253 -19.13 4.29 -11.92
CA LEU A 253 -19.01 5.65 -12.44
C LEU A 253 -20.07 5.91 -13.50
N THR A 254 -20.91 6.91 -13.26
CA THR A 254 -22.04 7.28 -14.12
C THR A 254 -21.72 8.42 -15.09
N CYS A 255 -20.68 9.22 -14.80
CA CYS A 255 -20.30 10.37 -15.62
C CYS A 255 -19.89 10.06 -17.07
N SER A 256 -19.37 8.87 -17.38
CA SER A 256 -18.90 8.53 -18.73
C SER A 256 -18.79 7.02 -18.98
N PRO A 257 -19.89 6.34 -19.37
CA PRO A 257 -19.90 4.89 -19.62
C PRO A 257 -18.88 4.41 -20.67
N GLU A 258 -18.63 5.20 -21.72
CA GLU A 258 -17.67 4.85 -22.77
C GLU A 258 -16.23 4.78 -22.24
N LYS A 259 -15.84 5.76 -21.42
CA LYS A 259 -14.51 5.83 -20.79
C LYS A 259 -14.30 4.66 -19.82
N VAL A 260 -15.33 4.37 -19.02
CA VAL A 260 -15.38 3.19 -18.15
C VAL A 260 -15.14 1.90 -18.93
N GLY A 261 -15.80 1.74 -20.08
CA GLY A 261 -15.65 0.56 -20.94
C GLY A 261 -14.21 0.34 -21.43
N ARG A 262 -13.49 1.41 -21.79
CA ARG A 262 -12.08 1.31 -22.22
C ARG A 262 -11.17 0.79 -21.11
N ILE A 263 -11.24 1.44 -19.95
CA ILE A 263 -10.43 1.06 -18.77
C ILE A 263 -10.80 -0.36 -18.30
N TYR A 264 -12.08 -0.72 -18.32
CA TYR A 264 -12.52 -2.06 -17.97
C TYR A 264 -11.95 -3.11 -18.93
N ASN A 265 -11.95 -2.85 -20.24
CA ASN A 265 -11.37 -3.78 -21.22
C ASN A 265 -9.87 -4.01 -20.96
N ASN A 266 -9.12 -2.98 -20.54
CA ASN A 266 -7.72 -3.16 -20.14
C ASN A 266 -7.62 -4.06 -18.89
N LEU A 267 -8.48 -3.89 -17.88
CA LEU A 267 -8.46 -4.66 -16.64
C LEU A 267 -9.02 -6.10 -16.76
N LYS A 268 -9.90 -6.34 -17.74
CA LYS A 268 -10.73 -7.55 -17.84
C LYS A 268 -9.93 -8.85 -17.79
N ASP A 269 -8.86 -8.95 -18.59
CA ASP A 269 -8.06 -10.18 -18.66
C ASP A 269 -7.37 -10.49 -17.32
N LEU A 270 -6.86 -9.45 -16.63
CA LEU A 270 -6.27 -9.61 -15.30
C LEU A 270 -7.34 -10.03 -14.28
N ASN A 271 -8.51 -9.41 -14.34
CA ASN A 271 -9.62 -9.74 -13.46
C ASN A 271 -10.09 -11.19 -13.66
N THR A 272 -10.22 -11.68 -14.90
CA THR A 272 -10.55 -13.09 -15.15
C THR A 272 -9.43 -14.00 -14.68
N LYS A 273 -8.18 -13.72 -15.06
CA LYS A 273 -7.03 -14.54 -14.68
C LYS A 273 -6.93 -14.71 -13.18
N ILE A 274 -6.99 -13.64 -12.40
CA ILE A 274 -6.81 -13.71 -10.94
C ILE A 274 -7.93 -14.47 -10.21
N GLN A 275 -9.11 -14.62 -10.83
CA GLN A 275 -10.22 -15.41 -10.27
C GLN A 275 -10.10 -16.91 -10.58
N GLU A 276 -9.48 -17.26 -11.71
CA GLU A 276 -9.42 -18.64 -12.21
C GLU A 276 -8.07 -19.31 -11.92
N GLU A 277 -7.04 -18.53 -11.61
CA GLU A 277 -5.69 -19.01 -11.33
C GLU A 277 -5.63 -19.83 -10.03
N LYS A 278 -4.72 -20.80 -10.00
CA LYS A 278 -4.40 -21.58 -8.80
C LYS A 278 -3.04 -21.18 -8.25
N ILE A 279 -2.89 -21.23 -6.93
CA ILE A 279 -1.63 -20.84 -6.30
C ILE A 279 -0.47 -21.73 -6.75
N GLU A 280 -0.72 -23.01 -7.02
CA GLU A 280 0.31 -23.94 -7.51
C GLU A 280 0.91 -23.44 -8.83
N THR A 281 0.08 -23.00 -9.78
CA THR A 281 0.53 -22.44 -11.06
C THR A 281 1.39 -21.17 -10.86
N ILE A 282 1.01 -20.31 -9.92
CA ILE A 282 1.76 -19.08 -9.62
C ILE A 282 3.12 -19.42 -8.99
N VAL A 283 3.17 -20.42 -8.11
CA VAL A 283 4.43 -20.86 -7.49
C VAL A 283 5.36 -21.49 -8.51
N GLU A 284 4.84 -22.32 -9.43
CA GLU A 284 5.62 -22.91 -10.53
C GLU A 284 6.16 -21.85 -11.50
N TYR A 285 5.35 -20.86 -11.85
CA TYR A 285 5.75 -19.73 -12.69
C TYR A 285 6.74 -18.78 -11.99
N GLY A 286 6.61 -18.66 -10.67
CA GLY A 286 7.37 -17.76 -9.82
C GLY A 286 6.55 -16.57 -9.33
N LEU A 287 6.46 -16.43 -8.01
CA LEU A 287 5.67 -15.37 -7.35
C LEU A 287 6.19 -13.96 -7.70
N HIS A 288 7.51 -13.76 -7.73
CA HIS A 288 8.13 -12.48 -8.09
C HIS A 288 7.73 -12.03 -9.51
N GLN A 289 7.80 -12.96 -10.47
CA GLN A 289 7.45 -12.72 -11.86
C GLN A 289 5.96 -12.38 -12.00
N PHE A 290 5.10 -13.10 -11.28
CA PHE A 290 3.66 -12.82 -11.24
C PHE A 290 3.37 -11.42 -10.68
N VAL A 291 3.93 -11.11 -9.52
CA VAL A 291 3.73 -9.83 -8.83
C VAL A 291 4.28 -8.65 -9.64
N THR A 292 5.43 -8.82 -10.30
CA THR A 292 6.01 -7.82 -11.21
C THR A 292 5.09 -7.52 -12.40
N GLN A 293 4.50 -8.55 -13.01
CA GLN A 293 3.54 -8.37 -14.09
C GLN A 293 2.26 -7.69 -13.59
N PHE A 294 1.79 -8.05 -12.40
CA PHE A 294 0.65 -7.42 -11.75
C PHE A 294 0.88 -5.92 -11.54
N ILE A 295 2.02 -5.52 -10.97
CA ILE A 295 2.41 -4.12 -10.75
C ILE A 295 2.36 -3.33 -12.07
N ARG A 296 2.98 -3.87 -13.14
CA ARG A 296 2.95 -3.24 -14.47
C ARG A 296 1.54 -3.06 -15.00
N LYS A 297 0.66 -4.04 -14.77
CA LYS A 297 -0.73 -3.99 -15.24
C LYS A 297 -1.55 -2.96 -14.45
N ILE A 298 -1.39 -2.89 -13.13
CA ILE A 298 -2.02 -1.86 -12.30
C ILE A 298 -1.56 -0.47 -12.71
N SER A 299 -0.26 -0.27 -12.93
CA SER A 299 0.28 1.01 -13.42
C SER A 299 -0.28 1.41 -14.79
N SER A 300 -0.47 0.44 -15.71
CA SER A 300 -1.13 0.70 -17.00
C SER A 300 -2.58 1.17 -16.82
N VAL A 301 -3.35 0.52 -15.94
CA VAL A 301 -4.74 0.89 -15.64
C VAL A 301 -4.83 2.27 -14.97
N ASP A 302 -3.93 2.57 -14.04
CA ASP A 302 -3.79 3.89 -13.41
C ASP A 302 -3.55 4.99 -14.46
N ASN A 303 -2.58 4.78 -15.36
CA ASN A 303 -2.30 5.72 -16.45
C ASN A 303 -3.51 5.93 -17.38
N GLU A 304 -4.30 4.89 -17.63
CA GLU A 304 -5.51 5.00 -18.45
C GLU A 304 -6.62 5.78 -17.74
N ILE A 305 -6.81 5.57 -16.43
CA ILE A 305 -7.72 6.38 -15.60
C ILE A 305 -7.34 7.86 -15.69
N HIS A 306 -6.05 8.16 -15.52
CA HIS A 306 -5.53 9.52 -15.65
C HIS A 306 -5.83 10.14 -17.02
N LYS A 307 -5.53 9.40 -18.10
CA LYS A 307 -5.75 9.85 -19.48
C LYS A 307 -7.22 10.10 -19.80
N GLU A 308 -8.11 9.23 -19.33
CA GLU A 308 -9.54 9.31 -19.69
C GLU A 308 -10.30 10.30 -18.79
N PHE A 309 -9.96 10.43 -17.51
CA PHE A 309 -10.75 11.23 -16.56
C PHE A 309 -10.11 12.53 -16.10
N PHE A 310 -8.79 12.67 -16.11
CA PHE A 310 -8.11 13.84 -15.53
C PHE A 310 -7.51 14.75 -16.59
N ASN A 311 -7.08 14.18 -17.72
CA ASN A 311 -6.61 14.92 -18.89
C ASN A 311 -7.74 15.32 -19.86
#